data_AF-A0A960ZHE2-F1
#
_entry.id   AF-A0A960ZHE2-F1
#
_cell.length_a   1.000
_cell.length_b   1.000
_cell.length_c   1.000
_cell.angle_alpha   90.00
_cell.angle_beta   90.00
_cell.angle_gamma   90.00
#
_symmetry.space_group_name_H-M   'P 1'
#
loop_
_entity.id
_entity.type
_entity.pdbx_description
1 polymer ?
#
loop_
_entity_poly.entity_id
_entity_poly.type
_entity_poly.pdbx_seq_one_letter_code
_entity_poly.pdbx_strand_id
1 'polypeptide(L)'
;MSIIHLSCVLLLILPISIAHATCDIHNDLTEQKPVQATAQYWSNARNQAGSIRFEISQMLHGFFDGQETATQAIIQAIPQKFLTDYNQSETCQALLEETQQQPLVFSPSSFPSIDALQEWIVQFSRGRQKDGKALYRQCPGKCSPQYHYQIDRQSAGFTVTSYIICGHARDKKSDMYDIYGSLNHCPEP
;
A
#
# COMPACT_ATOMS: atom_id res chain seq x y z
N MET A 1 -38.64 40.89 57.57
CA MET A 1 -37.54 39.90 57.63
C MET A 1 -37.85 38.84 56.58
N SER A 2 -37.21 38.93 55.41
CA SER A 2 -37.35 37.92 54.34
C SER A 2 -35.98 37.30 54.09
N ILE A 3 -35.91 35.98 54.23
CA ILE A 3 -34.71 35.18 54.00
C ILE A 3 -34.79 34.68 52.55
N ILE A 4 -33.86 35.11 51.72
CA ILE A 4 -33.71 34.66 50.33
C ILE A 4 -32.76 33.45 50.35
N HIS A 5 -33.28 32.27 50.02
CA HIS A 5 -32.51 31.04 49.88
C HIS A 5 -31.80 31.04 48.52
N LEU A 6 -30.47 31.24 48.53
CA LEU A 6 -29.61 31.13 47.36
C LEU A 6 -29.28 29.64 47.14
N SER A 7 -29.84 29.03 46.10
CA SER A 7 -29.49 27.66 45.70
C SER A 7 -28.32 27.70 44.73
N CYS A 8 -27.16 27.27 45.21
CA CYS A 8 -25.92 27.11 44.44
C CYS A 8 -26.03 25.82 43.61
N VAL A 9 -26.25 25.95 42.30
CA VAL A 9 -26.22 24.82 41.37
C VAL A 9 -24.76 24.59 40.97
N LEU A 10 -24.14 23.58 41.58
CA LEU A 10 -22.80 23.13 41.28
C LEU A 10 -22.84 22.28 40.00
N LEU A 11 -22.51 22.86 38.84
CA LEU A 11 -22.31 22.11 37.59
C LEU A 11 -20.99 21.33 37.69
N LEU A 12 -21.08 20.02 37.91
CA LEU A 12 -19.95 19.10 37.81
C LEU A 12 -19.61 18.87 36.32
N ILE A 13 -18.53 19.49 35.85
CA ILE A 13 -17.93 19.21 34.55
C ILE A 13 -17.06 17.95 34.73
N LEU A 14 -17.56 16.80 34.29
CA LEU A 14 -16.76 15.57 34.24
C LEU A 14 -15.75 15.66 33.10
N PRO A 15 -14.47 15.31 33.33
CA PRO A 15 -13.49 15.18 32.25
C PRO A 15 -13.84 13.96 31.40
N ILE A 16 -14.23 14.20 30.15
CA ILE A 16 -14.36 13.14 29.15
C ILE A 16 -12.94 12.72 28.76
N SER A 17 -12.45 11.64 29.37
CA SER A 17 -11.24 10.96 28.92
C SER A 17 -11.53 10.32 27.57
N ILE A 18 -11.10 10.96 26.48
CA ILE A 18 -11.08 10.36 25.15
C ILE A 18 -9.97 9.30 25.16
N ALA A 19 -10.36 8.04 25.30
CA ALA A 19 -9.44 6.93 25.11
C ALA A 19 -9.08 6.89 23.62
N HIS A 20 -7.83 7.23 23.29
CA HIS A 20 -7.32 7.00 21.93
C HIS A 20 -7.25 5.49 21.72
N ALA A 21 -8.15 4.95 20.91
CA ALA A 21 -8.04 3.57 20.44
C ALA A 21 -6.74 3.44 19.63
N THR A 22 -5.73 2.80 20.21
CA THR A 22 -4.52 2.42 19.48
C THR A 22 -4.88 1.24 18.58
N CYS A 23 -4.83 1.43 17.27
CA CYS A 23 -5.02 0.32 16.33
C CYS A 23 -3.92 -0.70 16.58
N ASP A 24 -4.28 -1.91 16.98
CA ASP A 24 -3.33 -3.01 17.11
C ASP A 24 -3.07 -3.54 15.68
N ILE A 25 -2.00 -3.04 15.06
CA ILE A 25 -1.60 -3.43 13.70
C ILE A 25 -0.84 -4.76 13.82
N HIS A 26 -1.58 -5.86 13.94
CA HIS A 26 -1.01 -7.20 13.89
C HIS A 26 -1.84 -8.12 12.97
N ASN A 27 -1.84 -7.80 11.68
CA ASN A 27 -2.00 -8.82 10.65
C ASN A 27 -0.64 -9.00 9.97
N ASP A 28 0.05 -10.08 10.36
CA ASP A 28 1.28 -10.50 9.70
C ASP A 28 0.94 -10.90 8.26
N LEU A 29 1.32 -10.06 7.30
CA LEU A 29 1.12 -10.28 5.86
C LEU A 29 1.67 -11.63 5.38
N THR A 30 2.57 -12.26 6.15
CA THR A 30 3.20 -13.53 5.80
C THR A 30 2.32 -14.76 6.07
N GLU A 31 1.23 -14.64 6.85
CA GLU A 31 0.33 -15.77 7.10
C GLU A 31 -0.70 -15.99 5.98
N GLN A 32 -0.93 -14.98 5.14
CA GLN A 32 -1.85 -15.11 4.00
C GLN A 32 -1.15 -15.71 2.78
N LYS A 33 -1.78 -16.72 2.16
CA LYS A 33 -1.30 -17.30 0.92
C LYS A 33 -1.28 -16.23 -0.18
N PRO A 34 -0.16 -15.98 -0.86
CA PRO A 34 -0.10 -14.97 -1.91
C PRO A 34 -0.97 -15.37 -3.10
N VAL A 35 -1.54 -14.36 -3.75
CA VAL A 35 -2.14 -14.50 -5.07
C VAL A 35 -1.03 -14.38 -6.11
N GLN A 36 -0.95 -15.35 -7.01
CA GLN A 36 0.05 -15.35 -8.08
C GLN A 36 -0.48 -14.60 -9.29
N ALA A 37 0.29 -13.62 -9.78
CA ALA A 37 -0.13 -12.79 -10.89
C ALA A 37 1.04 -12.51 -11.85
N THR A 38 0.73 -12.37 -13.14
CA THR A 38 1.75 -12.15 -14.18
C THR A 38 1.93 -10.68 -14.53
N ALA A 39 3.17 -10.29 -14.75
CA ALA A 39 3.53 -8.97 -15.24
C ALA A 39 3.35 -8.78 -16.76
N GLN A 40 3.09 -9.87 -17.50
CA GLN A 40 2.91 -9.84 -18.95
C GLN A 40 1.78 -8.89 -19.36
N TYR A 41 0.75 -8.82 -18.53
CA TYR A 41 -0.46 -8.05 -18.75
C TYR A 41 -0.41 -6.61 -18.19
N TRP A 42 0.71 -6.15 -17.61
CA TRP A 42 0.85 -4.72 -17.29
C TRP A 42 0.87 -3.87 -18.55
N SER A 43 1.37 -4.44 -19.64
CA SER A 43 1.70 -3.70 -20.85
C SER A 43 0.46 -3.23 -21.63
N ASN A 44 -0.65 -3.97 -21.59
CA ASN A 44 -1.89 -3.68 -22.33
C ASN A 44 -3.17 -4.00 -21.53
N ALA A 45 -3.82 -2.95 -21.01
CA ALA A 45 -5.27 -2.66 -21.03
C ALA A 45 -6.34 -3.68 -20.57
N ARG A 46 -6.04 -4.95 -20.29
CA ARG A 46 -7.09 -5.92 -19.93
C ARG A 46 -7.03 -6.20 -18.43
N ASN A 47 -8.02 -5.66 -17.72
CA ASN A 47 -8.38 -6.05 -16.37
C ASN A 47 -8.84 -7.53 -16.39
N GLN A 48 -7.89 -8.44 -16.54
CA GLN A 48 -8.10 -9.88 -16.74
C GLN A 48 -7.58 -10.65 -15.53
N ALA A 49 -8.32 -11.68 -15.14
CA ALA A 49 -7.92 -12.63 -14.10
C ALA A 49 -6.47 -13.12 -14.33
N GLY A 50 -5.69 -13.14 -13.25
CA GLY A 50 -4.26 -13.47 -13.24
C GLY A 50 -3.32 -12.30 -13.58
N SER A 51 -3.82 -11.13 -13.98
CA SER A 51 -2.98 -9.93 -14.14
C SER A 51 -2.80 -9.21 -12.81
N ILE A 52 -1.63 -8.60 -12.58
CA ILE A 52 -1.39 -7.87 -11.30
C ILE A 52 -2.43 -6.76 -11.08
N ARG A 53 -2.81 -6.03 -12.14
CA ARG A 53 -3.87 -5.00 -12.07
C ARG A 53 -5.18 -5.61 -11.55
N PHE A 54 -5.60 -6.74 -12.11
CA PHE A 54 -6.84 -7.40 -11.72
C PHE A 54 -6.77 -7.93 -10.29
N GLU A 55 -5.70 -8.63 -9.91
CA GLU A 55 -5.61 -9.22 -8.57
C GLU A 55 -5.56 -8.14 -7.47
N ILE A 56 -4.77 -7.08 -7.68
CA ILE A 56 -4.79 -5.91 -6.78
C ILE A 56 -6.18 -5.27 -6.76
N SER A 57 -6.85 -5.18 -7.91
CA SER A 57 -8.22 -4.65 -7.98
C SER A 57 -9.19 -5.45 -7.13
N GLN A 58 -9.19 -6.78 -7.26
CA GLN A 58 -10.07 -7.63 -6.48
C GLN A 58 -9.77 -7.53 -4.99
N MET A 59 -8.50 -7.45 -4.59
CA MET A 59 -8.12 -7.23 -3.19
C MET A 59 -8.68 -5.90 -2.66
N LEU A 60 -8.46 -4.80 -3.37
CA LEU A 60 -8.91 -3.48 -2.93
C LEU A 60 -10.43 -3.37 -2.83
N HIS A 61 -11.15 -3.91 -3.82
CA HIS A 61 -12.61 -3.98 -3.74
C HIS A 61 -13.06 -4.88 -2.57
N GLY A 62 -12.45 -6.04 -2.38
CA GLY A 62 -12.77 -6.92 -1.24
C GLY A 62 -12.47 -6.31 0.13
N PHE A 63 -11.48 -5.43 0.21
CA PHE A 63 -11.10 -4.71 1.43
C PHE A 63 -12.02 -3.55 1.75
N PHE A 64 -12.45 -2.80 0.74
CA PHE A 64 -13.11 -1.52 0.95
C PHE A 64 -14.62 -1.55 0.63
N ASP A 65 -15.07 -2.34 -0.34
CA ASP A 65 -16.49 -2.36 -0.69
C ASP A 65 -17.31 -3.04 0.41
N GLY A 66 -18.27 -2.32 0.98
CA GLY A 66 -19.13 -2.82 2.05
C GLY A 66 -18.47 -2.94 3.43
N GLN A 67 -17.20 -2.52 3.58
CA GLN A 67 -16.50 -2.49 4.88
C GLN A 67 -16.24 -1.05 5.33
N GLU A 68 -17.21 -0.42 5.99
CA GLU A 68 -17.11 0.98 6.41
C GLU A 68 -16.02 1.22 7.47
N THR A 69 -15.71 0.21 8.28
CA THR A 69 -14.66 0.27 9.32
C THR A 69 -13.25 0.00 8.79
N ALA A 70 -13.11 -0.37 7.52
CA ALA A 70 -11.83 -0.57 6.88
C ALA A 70 -11.18 0.78 6.54
N THR A 71 -10.15 1.15 7.29
CA THR A 71 -9.48 2.46 7.13
C THR A 71 -8.20 2.37 6.31
N GLN A 72 -7.53 1.21 6.30
CA GLN A 72 -6.26 1.05 5.62
C GLN A 72 -6.10 -0.36 5.04
N ALA A 73 -5.54 -0.43 3.83
CA ALA A 73 -5.10 -1.65 3.19
C ALA A 73 -3.59 -1.60 2.92
N ILE A 74 -2.93 -2.74 3.09
CA ILE A 74 -1.55 -2.94 2.67
C ILE A 74 -1.52 -3.91 1.51
N ILE A 75 -0.82 -3.57 0.42
CA ILE A 75 -0.60 -4.46 -0.73
C ILE A 75 0.90 -4.59 -0.98
N GLN A 76 1.41 -5.82 -1.11
CA GLN A 76 2.79 -6.08 -1.52
C GLN A 76 2.83 -6.86 -2.83
N ALA A 77 3.78 -6.55 -3.70
CA ALA A 77 4.02 -7.27 -4.96
C ALA A 77 5.50 -7.58 -5.14
N ILE A 78 5.84 -8.87 -5.11
CA ILE A 78 7.23 -9.36 -5.10
C ILE A 78 7.45 -10.31 -6.29
N PRO A 79 8.50 -10.13 -7.11
CA PRO A 79 8.86 -11.10 -8.15
C PRO A 79 9.12 -12.50 -7.58
N GLN A 80 8.60 -13.54 -8.23
CA GLN A 80 8.80 -14.94 -7.78
C GLN A 80 10.19 -15.51 -8.11
N LYS A 81 10.79 -15.03 -9.20
CA LYS A 81 12.07 -15.55 -9.71
C LYS A 81 12.99 -14.42 -10.09
N PHE A 82 14.24 -14.56 -9.66
CA PHE A 82 15.32 -13.63 -9.97
C PHE A 82 16.40 -14.35 -10.80
N LEU A 83 17.06 -13.59 -11.67
CA LEU A 83 18.26 -14.04 -12.36
C LEU A 83 19.40 -14.12 -11.34
N THR A 84 20.19 -15.18 -11.41
CA THR A 84 21.38 -15.36 -10.57
C THR A 84 22.64 -14.80 -11.21
N ASP A 85 22.67 -14.68 -12.54
CA ASP A 85 23.79 -14.13 -13.29
C ASP A 85 23.30 -13.10 -14.32
N TYR A 86 23.79 -11.87 -14.20
CA TYR A 86 23.55 -10.77 -15.12
C TYR A 86 24.55 -9.63 -14.86
N ASN A 87 24.84 -8.85 -15.89
CA ASN A 87 25.85 -7.77 -15.92
C ASN A 87 25.63 -6.59 -14.94
N GLN A 88 24.61 -6.63 -14.08
CA GLN A 88 24.31 -5.60 -13.08
C GLN A 88 24.02 -6.22 -11.70
N SER A 89 24.44 -7.47 -11.45
CA SER A 89 24.14 -8.20 -10.22
C SER A 89 24.62 -7.47 -8.98
N GLU A 90 25.88 -7.01 -8.97
CA GLU A 90 26.47 -6.24 -7.86
C GLU A 90 25.72 -4.92 -7.62
N THR A 91 25.37 -4.19 -8.68
CA THR A 91 24.61 -2.94 -8.56
C THR A 91 23.24 -3.18 -7.93
N CYS A 92 22.52 -4.21 -8.36
CA CYS A 92 21.21 -4.51 -7.77
C CYS A 92 21.32 -5.07 -6.35
N GLN A 93 22.39 -5.80 -6.02
CA GLN A 93 22.65 -6.25 -4.66
C GLN A 93 22.86 -5.06 -3.71
N ALA A 94 23.70 -4.09 -4.10
CA ALA A 94 23.93 -2.89 -3.30
C ALA A 94 22.63 -2.09 -3.09
N LEU A 95 21.85 -1.90 -4.16
CA LEU A 95 20.54 -1.23 -4.06
C LEU A 95 19.54 -2.01 -3.20
N LEU A 96 19.55 -3.34 -3.26
CA LEU A 96 18.71 -4.19 -2.41
C LEU A 96 19.04 -3.97 -0.94
N GLU A 97 20.32 -4.05 -0.58
CA GLU A 97 20.79 -3.85 0.80
C GLU A 97 20.44 -2.45 1.32
N GLU A 98 20.69 -1.42 0.51
CA GLU A 98 20.35 -0.03 0.85
C GLU A 98 18.84 0.13 1.06
N THR A 99 18.04 -0.29 0.09
CA THR A 99 16.58 -0.06 0.11
C THR A 99 15.81 -1.00 1.04
N GLN A 100 16.41 -2.11 1.48
CA GLN A 100 15.86 -2.92 2.57
C GLN A 100 15.93 -2.19 3.91
N GLN A 101 16.98 -1.40 4.14
CA GLN A 101 17.13 -0.61 5.36
C GLN A 101 16.37 0.71 5.26
N GLN A 102 16.40 1.34 4.08
CA GLN A 102 15.73 2.60 3.81
C GLN A 102 14.97 2.53 2.47
N PRO A 103 13.71 2.05 2.48
CA PRO A 103 12.92 1.94 1.26
C PRO A 103 12.79 3.28 0.54
N LEU A 104 12.74 3.25 -0.79
CA LEU A 104 12.41 4.45 -1.56
C LEU A 104 10.94 4.79 -1.31
N VAL A 105 10.68 5.98 -0.77
CA VAL A 105 9.32 6.42 -0.43
C VAL A 105 8.81 7.40 -1.47
N PHE A 106 7.63 7.11 -2.02
CA PHE A 106 6.89 8.01 -2.88
C PHE A 106 5.67 8.52 -2.12
N SER A 107 5.68 9.83 -1.87
CA SER A 107 4.76 10.53 -0.97
C SER A 107 3.30 10.43 -1.40
N PRO A 108 2.36 10.70 -0.47
CA PRO A 108 0.95 10.38 -0.65
C PRO A 108 0.38 11.02 -1.91
N SER A 109 -0.15 10.18 -2.79
CA SER A 109 -0.99 10.61 -3.90
C SER A 109 -2.45 10.33 -3.57
N SER A 110 -3.32 11.33 -3.78
CA SER A 110 -4.76 11.23 -3.54
C SER A 110 -5.50 10.82 -4.81
N PHE A 111 -6.46 9.91 -4.68
CA PHE A 111 -7.27 9.39 -5.76
C PHE A 111 -8.75 9.39 -5.36
N PRO A 112 -9.66 9.81 -6.26
CA PRO A 112 -11.09 9.87 -5.95
C PRO A 112 -11.76 8.48 -5.90
N SER A 113 -11.12 7.44 -6.41
CA SER A 113 -11.67 6.09 -6.49
C SER A 113 -10.58 5.02 -6.54
N ILE A 114 -10.98 3.77 -6.28
CA ILE A 114 -10.12 2.59 -6.45
C ILE A 114 -9.62 2.50 -7.91
N ASP A 115 -10.46 2.77 -8.91
CA ASP A 115 -10.06 2.76 -10.32
C ASP A 115 -8.95 3.77 -10.64
N ALA A 116 -9.05 4.99 -10.10
CA ALA A 116 -8.04 6.02 -10.31
C ALA A 116 -6.71 5.67 -9.64
N LEU A 117 -6.77 5.11 -8.42
CA LEU A 117 -5.61 4.58 -7.71
C LEU A 117 -4.93 3.45 -8.50
N GLN A 118 -5.70 2.50 -9.02
CA GLN A 118 -5.17 1.38 -9.81
C GLN A 118 -4.50 1.85 -11.10
N GLU A 119 -5.11 2.81 -11.80
CA GLU A 119 -4.50 3.36 -13.00
C GLU A 119 -3.15 4.00 -12.65
N TRP A 120 -3.06 4.73 -11.53
CA TRP A 120 -1.78 5.24 -11.05
C TRP A 120 -0.78 4.13 -10.71
N ILE A 121 -1.17 3.08 -9.98
CA ILE A 121 -0.29 1.93 -9.67
C ILE A 121 0.30 1.34 -10.96
N VAL A 122 -0.53 1.16 -12.00
CA VAL A 122 -0.09 0.66 -13.30
C VAL A 122 0.92 1.59 -13.96
N GLN A 123 0.67 2.91 -13.97
CA GLN A 123 1.61 3.87 -14.56
C GLN A 123 2.92 3.93 -13.76
N PHE A 124 2.83 3.95 -12.43
CA PHE A 124 3.95 4.00 -11.51
C PHE A 124 4.91 2.82 -11.73
N SER A 125 4.44 1.58 -11.62
CA SER A 125 5.33 0.40 -11.78
C SER A 125 5.82 0.17 -13.21
N ARG A 126 5.19 0.80 -14.22
CA ARG A 126 5.68 0.77 -15.61
C ARG A 126 6.72 1.85 -15.92
N GLY A 127 7.11 2.64 -14.93
CA GLY A 127 8.06 3.73 -15.14
C GLY A 127 7.46 4.89 -15.94
N ARG A 128 6.13 5.03 -15.92
CA ARG A 128 5.41 6.09 -16.62
C ARG A 128 5.02 7.20 -15.67
N GLN A 129 4.62 8.33 -16.24
CA GLN A 129 4.33 9.57 -15.51
C GLN A 129 5.52 10.05 -14.67
N LYS A 130 5.30 11.01 -13.76
CA LYS A 130 6.36 11.63 -12.97
C LYS A 130 7.00 10.62 -12.00
N ASP A 131 6.17 9.94 -11.20
CA ASP A 131 6.66 9.09 -10.11
C ASP A 131 7.25 7.79 -10.62
N GLY A 132 6.65 7.17 -11.64
CA GLY A 132 7.24 5.99 -12.26
C GLY A 132 8.59 6.30 -12.91
N LYS A 133 8.74 7.44 -13.60
CA LYS A 133 10.06 7.86 -14.12
C LYS A 133 11.05 8.15 -13.00
N ALA A 134 10.61 8.65 -11.84
CA ALA A 134 11.46 8.85 -10.69
C ALA A 134 11.88 7.53 -10.03
N LEU A 135 10.97 6.54 -9.96
CA LEU A 135 11.27 5.19 -9.51
C LEU A 135 12.39 4.57 -10.35
N TYR A 136 12.24 4.48 -11.67
CA TYR A 136 13.25 3.82 -12.51
C TYR A 136 14.56 4.62 -12.70
N ARG A 137 14.63 5.87 -12.21
CA ARG A 137 15.90 6.59 -12.05
C ARG A 137 16.64 6.15 -10.78
N GLN A 138 15.92 5.89 -9.69
CA GLN A 138 16.47 5.43 -8.41
C GLN A 138 16.66 3.91 -8.37
N CYS A 139 15.92 3.18 -9.18
CA CYS A 139 16.02 1.74 -9.38
C CYS A 139 16.44 1.41 -10.83
N PRO A 140 17.67 1.76 -11.24
CA PRO A 140 18.06 1.72 -12.65
C PRO A 140 18.31 0.31 -13.19
N GLY A 141 18.31 0.21 -14.52
CA GLY A 141 18.75 -0.98 -15.23
C GLY A 141 17.78 -2.15 -15.11
N LYS A 142 18.32 -3.33 -14.76
CA LYS A 142 17.55 -4.57 -14.62
C LYS A 142 17.02 -4.79 -13.20
N CYS A 143 17.40 -3.98 -12.21
CA CYS A 143 16.98 -4.15 -10.82
C CYS A 143 15.45 -4.06 -10.76
N SER A 144 14.80 -5.12 -10.29
CA SER A 144 13.35 -5.23 -10.35
C SER A 144 12.74 -4.73 -9.04
N PRO A 145 11.91 -3.68 -9.09
CA PRO A 145 11.29 -3.16 -7.87
C PRO A 145 10.36 -4.19 -7.23
N GLN A 146 10.40 -4.27 -5.91
CA GLN A 146 9.38 -4.88 -5.06
C GLN A 146 8.53 -3.77 -4.49
N TYR A 147 7.21 -3.93 -4.57
CA TYR A 147 6.28 -2.84 -4.26
C TYR A 147 5.59 -3.11 -2.93
N HIS A 148 5.48 -2.08 -2.11
CA HIS A 148 4.64 -2.07 -0.92
C HIS A 148 3.80 -0.79 -0.93
N TYR A 149 2.49 -0.95 -1.09
CA TYR A 149 1.51 0.13 -1.10
C TYR A 149 0.77 0.15 0.23
N GLN A 150 0.86 1.27 0.94
CA GLN A 150 -0.03 1.58 2.06
C GLN A 150 -1.13 2.48 1.53
N ILE A 151 -2.38 2.01 1.59
CA ILE A 151 -3.54 2.66 1.00
C ILE A 151 -4.51 3.01 2.13
N ASP A 152 -4.66 4.30 2.40
CA ASP A 152 -5.57 4.81 3.41
C ASP A 152 -6.88 5.27 2.74
N ARG A 153 -8.02 4.82 3.27
CA ARG A 153 -9.33 5.34 2.88
C ARG A 153 -9.57 6.68 3.57
N GLN A 154 -10.07 7.64 2.80
CA GLN A 154 -10.47 8.97 3.27
C GLN A 154 -11.93 9.22 2.89
N SER A 155 -12.56 10.22 3.51
CA SER A 155 -13.94 10.60 3.21
C SER A 155 -14.17 10.97 1.73
N ALA A 156 -13.14 11.49 1.06
CA ALA A 156 -13.18 11.91 -0.34
C ALA A 156 -12.47 10.97 -1.32
N GLY A 157 -12.04 9.77 -0.89
CA GLY A 157 -11.35 8.82 -1.75
C GLY A 157 -10.25 8.04 -1.03
N PHE A 158 -9.07 7.97 -1.63
CA PHE A 158 -7.95 7.15 -1.16
C PHE A 158 -6.64 7.94 -1.23
N THR A 159 -5.74 7.69 -0.29
CA THR A 159 -4.34 8.11 -0.38
C THR A 159 -3.45 6.89 -0.42
N VAL A 160 -2.39 6.93 -1.24
CA VAL A 160 -1.38 5.85 -1.27
C VAL A 160 0.01 6.38 -0.97
N THR A 161 0.70 5.74 -0.04
CA THR A 161 2.15 5.87 0.13
C THR A 161 2.80 4.61 -0.41
N SER A 162 3.85 4.75 -1.22
CA SER A 162 4.57 3.59 -1.78
C SER A 162 5.97 3.49 -1.21
N TYR A 163 6.33 2.30 -0.76
CA TYR A 163 7.63 1.91 -0.28
C TYR A 163 8.23 0.91 -1.25
N ILE A 164 9.43 1.18 -1.76
CA ILE A 164 10.03 0.38 -2.82
C ILE A 164 11.38 -0.15 -2.39
N ILE A 165 11.54 -1.46 -2.57
CA ILE A 165 12.81 -2.16 -2.44
C ILE A 165 13.32 -2.48 -3.85
N CYS A 166 14.55 -2.08 -4.15
CA CYS A 166 15.21 -2.37 -5.41
C CYS A 166 15.80 -3.77 -5.40
N GLY A 167 15.05 -4.75 -5.90
CA GLY A 167 15.47 -6.14 -5.92
C GLY A 167 16.43 -6.50 -7.05
N HIS A 168 16.86 -7.76 -7.01
CA HIS A 168 17.56 -8.40 -8.13
C HIS A 168 16.79 -8.31 -9.44
N ALA A 169 17.49 -8.55 -10.55
CA ALA A 169 16.84 -8.64 -11.84
C ALA A 169 15.86 -9.82 -11.88
N ARG A 170 14.60 -9.56 -12.18
CA ARG A 170 13.56 -10.58 -12.30
C ARG A 170 13.77 -11.43 -13.54
N ASP A 171 13.48 -12.72 -13.42
CA ASP A 171 13.37 -13.62 -14.57
C ASP A 171 12.06 -13.34 -15.34
N LYS A 172 12.18 -12.62 -16.45
CA LYS A 172 11.07 -12.28 -17.34
C LYS A 172 10.47 -13.48 -18.07
N LYS A 173 11.10 -14.67 -18.03
CA LYS A 173 10.51 -15.90 -18.59
C LYS A 173 9.40 -16.46 -17.69
N SER A 174 9.57 -16.36 -16.37
CA SER A 174 8.52 -16.68 -15.40
C SER A 174 7.42 -15.63 -15.47
N ASP A 175 7.83 -14.36 -15.55
CA ASP A 175 6.99 -13.17 -15.55
C ASP A 175 6.03 -13.02 -14.34
N MET A 176 6.15 -13.87 -13.32
CA MET A 176 5.22 -13.95 -12.18
C MET A 176 5.65 -13.11 -10.96
N TYR A 177 4.64 -12.72 -10.19
CA TYR A 177 4.73 -12.06 -8.89
C TYR A 177 3.84 -12.77 -7.87
N ASP A 178 4.28 -12.75 -6.62
CA ASP A 178 3.44 -13.01 -5.45
C ASP A 178 2.85 -11.67 -4.97
N ILE A 179 1.52 -11.62 -4.88
CA ILE A 179 0.77 -10.48 -4.38
C ILE A 179 0.19 -10.83 -3.01
N TYR A 180 0.54 -10.02 -2.01
CA TYR A 180 0.02 -10.12 -0.66
C TYR A 180 -0.88 -8.92 -0.39
N GLY A 181 -1.93 -9.12 0.40
CA GLY A 181 -2.79 -8.04 0.84
C GLY A 181 -3.19 -8.23 2.29
N SER A 182 -3.31 -7.15 3.04
CA SER A 182 -3.98 -7.16 4.34
C SER A 182 -4.86 -5.93 4.49
N LEU A 183 -5.85 -6.08 5.37
CA LEU A 183 -6.71 -5.01 5.79
C LEU A 183 -6.44 -4.74 7.26
N ASN A 184 -6.30 -3.46 7.60
CA ASN A 184 -6.23 -2.99 8.96
C ASN A 184 -7.59 -2.40 9.33
N HIS A 185 -8.21 -2.98 10.34
CA HIS A 185 -9.39 -2.45 10.99
C HIS A 185 -8.94 -1.55 12.14
N CYS A 186 -8.99 -0.24 11.94
CA CYS A 186 -9.01 0.66 13.08
C CYS A 186 -10.47 0.80 13.53
N PRO A 187 -10.84 0.44 14.77
CA PRO A 187 -12.14 0.84 15.28
C PRO A 187 -12.24 2.37 15.20
N GLU A 188 -13.40 2.89 14.78
CA GLU A 188 -13.66 4.34 14.84
C GLU A 188 -13.43 4.84 16.28
N PRO A 189 -12.73 5.98 16.46
CA PRO A 189 -12.52 6.58 17.78
C PRO A 189 -13.82 7.05 18.44
#